data_AF-A0A8S9K3S0-F1
#
_entry.id   AF-A0A8S9K3S0-F1
#
_cell.length_a   1.000
_cell.length_b   1.000
_cell.length_c   1.000
_cell.angle_alpha   90.00
_cell.angle_beta   90.00
_cell.angle_gamma   90.00
#
_symmetry.space_group_name_H-M   'P 1'
#
loop_
_entity.id
_entity.type
_entity.pdbx_description
1 polymer ?
#
loop_
_entity_poly.entity_id
_entity_poly.type
_entity_poly.pdbx_seq_one_letter_code
_entity_poly.pdbx_strand_id
1 'polypeptide(L)' 'MDWLGLRDNVCPLTLRRLAAQATVYSLWWERNNRLHNSISTPVSHTFKKIDRLVRNSIIARKNLKKFSNLMRLWLKYE' A
#
# COMPACT_ATOMS: atom_id res chain seq x y z
N MET A 1 -2.60 -18.39 7.22
CA MET A 1 -2.47 -17.08 6.55
C MET A 1 -2.30 -15.97 7.60
N ASP A 2 -1.28 -16.06 8.46
CA ASP A 2 -1.17 -15.18 9.65
C ASP A 2 -0.02 -14.15 9.57
N TRP A 3 0.52 -13.95 8.37
CA TRP A 3 1.63 -13.03 8.13
C TRP A 3 1.27 -11.56 8.41
N LEU A 4 0.00 -11.19 8.25
CA LEU A 4 -0.51 -9.86 8.61
C LEU A 4 -1.01 -9.78 10.05
N GLY A 5 -1.20 -10.90 10.75
CA GLY A 5 -1.77 -10.94 12.10
C GLY A 5 -0.75 -10.75 13.22
N LEU A 6 0.54 -10.98 12.93
CA LEU A 6 1.60 -10.90 13.95
C LEU A 6 1.63 -9.51 14.59
N ARG A 7 1.66 -9.50 15.92
CA ARG A 7 1.76 -8.29 16.71
C ARG A 7 3.16 -7.71 16.53
N ASP A 8 3.24 -6.51 15.99
CA ASP A 8 4.49 -5.82 15.68
C ASP A 8 4.42 -4.44 16.33
N ASN A 9 5.40 -4.13 17.19
CA ASN A 9 5.47 -2.86 17.91
C ASN A 9 6.10 -1.74 17.06
N VAL A 10 6.75 -2.08 15.96
CA VAL A 10 7.42 -1.16 15.05
C VAL A 10 6.45 -0.69 13.96
N CYS A 11 5.65 -1.60 13.39
CA CYS A 11 4.75 -1.28 12.29
C CYS A 11 3.28 -1.59 12.61
N PRO A 12 2.42 -0.56 12.74
CA PRO A 12 1.00 -0.75 13.04
C PRO A 12 0.33 -1.70 12.05
N LEU A 13 -0.51 -2.58 12.58
CA LEU A 13 -1.28 -3.55 11.81
C LEU A 13 -2.04 -2.92 10.63
N THR A 14 -2.62 -1.74 10.86
CA THR A 14 -3.34 -0.97 9.83
C THR A 14 -2.43 -0.61 8.66
N LEU A 15 -1.19 -0.17 8.92
CA LEU A 15 -0.26 0.22 7.86
C LEU A 15 0.15 -0.98 7.02
N ARG A 16 0.45 -2.12 7.67
CA ARG A 16 0.78 -3.38 6.98
C ARG A 16 -0.36 -3.86 6.10
N ARG A 17 -1.60 -3.80 6.59
CA ARG A 17 -2.79 -4.17 5.80
C ARG A 17 -3.01 -3.25 4.61
N LEU A 18 -2.80 -1.94 4.77
CA LEU A 18 -2.87 -0.99 3.66
C LEU A 18 -1.81 -1.26 2.60
N ALA A 19 -0.56 -1.45 3.01
CA ALA A 19 0.54 -1.77 2.11
C ALA A 19 0.27 -3.09 1.37
N ALA A 20 -0.11 -4.14 2.09
CA ALA A 20 -0.46 -5.43 1.49
C ALA A 20 -1.61 -5.32 0.48
N GLN A 21 -2.69 -4.60 0.84
CA GLN A 21 -3.81 -4.39 -0.06
C GLN A 21 -3.39 -3.62 -1.31
N ALA A 22 -2.61 -2.54 -1.16
CA ALA A 22 -2.09 -1.76 -2.27
C ALA A 22 -1.20 -2.60 -3.19
N THR A 23 -0.29 -3.40 -2.64
CA THR A 23 0.59 -4.30 -3.41
C THR A 23 -0.19 -5.34 -4.18
N VAL A 24 -1.11 -6.06 -3.54
CA VAL A 24 -1.93 -7.10 -4.19
C VAL A 24 -2.79 -6.48 -5.30
N TYR A 25 -3.44 -5.35 -5.02
CA TYR A 25 -4.25 -4.64 -6.01
C TYR A 25 -3.41 -4.16 -7.19
N SER A 26 -2.24 -3.56 -6.95
CA SER A 26 -1.36 -3.08 -8.01
C SER A 26 -0.85 -4.22 -8.90
N LEU A 27 -0.47 -5.36 -8.31
CA LEU A 27 -0.05 -6.55 -9.06
C LEU A 27 -1.18 -7.13 -9.90
N TRP A 28 -2.37 -7.28 -9.31
CA TRP A 28 -3.54 -7.76 -10.03
C TRP A 28 -3.92 -6.84 -11.18
N TRP A 29 -3.92 -5.52 -10.94
CA TRP A 29 -4.23 -4.53 -11.96
C TRP A 29 -3.22 -4.58 -13.10
N GLU A 30 -1.92 -4.68 -12.78
CA GLU A 30 -0.87 -4.78 -13.80
C GLU A 30 -1.07 -6.02 -14.67
N ARG A 31 -1.20 -7.19 -14.04
CA ARG A 31 -1.41 -8.46 -14.74
C ARG A 31 -2.59 -8.38 -15.69
N ASN A 32 -3.71 -7.81 -15.23
CA ASN A 32 -4.89 -7.65 -16.07
C ASN A 32 -4.66 -6.66 -17.20
N ASN A 33 -3.90 -5.58 -16.97
CA ASN A 33 -3.58 -4.61 -18.00
C ASN A 33 -2.69 -5.21 -19.09
N ARG A 34 -1.75 -6.10 -18.73
CA ARG A 34 -0.98 -6.89 -19.70
C ARG A 34 -1.86 -7.84 -20.50
N LEU A 35 -2.76 -8.56 -19.81
CA LEU A 35 -3.60 -9.58 -20.42
C LEU A 35 -4.64 -8.99 -21.39
N HIS A 36 -5.28 -7.90 -21.02
CA HIS A 36 -6.43 -7.35 -21.76
C HIS A 36 -6.08 -6.16 -22.64
N ASN A 37 -5.07 -5.37 -22.27
CA ASN A 37 -4.71 -4.16 -23.01
C ASN A 37 -3.34 -4.27 -23.69
N SER A 38 -2.61 -5.39 -23.52
CA SER A 38 -1.24 -5.58 -24.01
C SER A 38 -0.26 -4.48 -23.55
N ILE A 39 -0.59 -3.78 -22.45
CA ILE A 39 0.23 -2.71 -21.88
C ILE A 39 1.03 -3.28 -20.72
N SER A 40 2.35 -3.28 -20.87
CA SER A 40 3.31 -3.61 -19.81
C SER A 40 3.79 -2.34 -19.14
N THR A 41 3.43 -2.12 -17.88
CA THR A 41 3.97 -0.97 -17.14
C THR A 41 5.34 -1.28 -16.54
N PRO A 42 6.28 -0.31 -16.53
CA PRO A 42 7.55 -0.45 -15.84
C PRO A 42 7.36 -0.71 -14.34
N VAL A 43 8.22 -1.53 -13.75
CA VAL A 43 8.17 -1.87 -12.32
C VAL A 43 8.25 -0.62 -11.42
N SER A 44 9.04 0.38 -11.83
CA SER A 44 9.14 1.68 -11.14
C SER A 44 7.79 2.41 -11.06
N HIS A 45 6.93 2.27 -12.07
CA HIS A 45 5.59 2.85 -12.07
C HIS A 45 4.67 2.12 -11.09
N THR A 46 4.79 0.79 -10.99
CA THR A 46 4.06 -0.02 -10.01
C THR A 46 4.43 0.36 -8.58
N PHE A 47 5.71 0.57 -8.28
CA PHE A 47 6.15 1.04 -6.95
C PHE A 47 5.57 2.42 -6.61
N LYS A 48 5.64 3.38 -7.54
CA LYS A 48 5.02 4.71 -7.37
C LYS A 48 3.50 4.61 -7.16
N LYS A 49 2.85 3.67 -7.84
CA LYS A 49 1.40 3.43 -7.69
C LYS A 49 1.07 2.90 -6.30
N ILE A 50 1.83 1.93 -5.81
CA ILE A 50 1.66 1.37 -4.45
C ILE A 50 1.83 2.48 -3.41
N ASP A 51 2.92 3.24 -3.49
CA ASP A 51 3.18 4.36 -2.59
C ASP A 51 2.02 5.37 -2.57
N ARG A 52 1.58 5.81 -3.76
CA ARG A 52 0.45 6.74 -3.90
C ARG A 52 -0.85 6.18 -3.30
N LEU A 53 -1.14 4.90 -3.50
CA LEU A 53 -2.34 4.25 -2.95
C LEU A 53 -2.32 4.20 -1.42
N VAL A 54 -1.16 3.89 -0.83
CA VAL A 54 -0.98 3.89 0.63
C VAL A 54 -1.16 5.31 1.18
N ARG A 55 -0.47 6.31 0.61
CA ARG A 55 -0.59 7.71 1.02
C ARG A 55 -2.01 8.23 0.91
N ASN A 56 -2.67 8.02 -0.23
CA ASN A 56 -4.05 8.45 -0.45
C ASN A 56 -5.00 7.80 0.57
N SER A 57 -4.82 6.50 0.85
CA SER A 57 -5.63 5.78 1.84
C SER A 57 -5.45 6.30 3.26
N ILE A 58 -4.25 6.78 3.60
CA ILE A 58 -3.97 7.41 4.90
C ILE A 58 -4.58 8.80 4.95
N ILE A 59 -4.38 9.63 3.93
CA ILE A 59 -4.89 11.01 3.85
C ILE A 59 -6.41 11.03 3.90
N ALA A 60 -7.07 10.16 3.14
CA ALA A 60 -8.53 10.04 3.11
C ALA A 60 -9.13 9.72 4.49
N ARG A 61 -8.34 9.13 5.39
CA ARG A 61 -8.76 8.71 6.73
C ARG A 61 -8.04 9.47 7.84
N LYS A 62 -7.36 10.58 7.53
CA LYS A 62 -6.50 11.33 8.47
C LYS A 62 -7.21 11.78 9.75
N ASN A 63 -8.52 12.00 9.67
CA ASN A 63 -9.35 12.44 10.81
C ASN A 63 -9.58 11.33 11.84
N LEU A 64 -9.32 10.06 11.49
CA LEU A 64 -9.40 8.94 12.42
C LEU A 64 -8.11 8.88 13.26
N LYS A 65 -8.24 8.81 14.59
CA LYS A 65 -7.09 8.70 15.53
C LYS A 65 -6.11 7.57 15.17
N LYS A 66 -6.58 6.49 14.56
CA LYS A 66 -5.75 5.35 14.13
C LYS A 66 -4.83 5.68 12.94
N PHE A 67 -5.10 6.77 12.20
CA PHE A 67 -4.42 7.14 10.96
C PHE A 67 -3.52 8.36 11.08
N SER A 68 -3.65 9.16 12.16
CA SER A 68 -2.88 10.40 12.37
C SER A 68 -1.36 10.20 12.31
N ASN A 69 -0.87 9.10 12.89
CA ASN A 69 0.57 8.79 12.92
C ASN A 69 1.05 7.89 11.77
N LEU A 70 0.14 7.37 10.93
CA LEU A 70 0.50 6.39 9.91
C LEU A 70 1.32 6.98 8.77
N MET A 71 1.03 8.22 8.36
CA MET A 71 1.81 8.89 7.30
C MET A 71 3.26 9.06 7.74
N ARG A 72 3.49 9.54 8.97
CA ARG A 72 4.84 9.71 9.52
C ARG A 72 5.61 8.39 9.56
N LEU A 73 4.93 7.28 9.89
CA LEU A 73 5.53 5.95 9.91
C LEU A 73 5.84 5.42 8.50
N TRP A 74 5.00 5.74 7.51
CA TRP A 74 5.22 5.37 6.12
C TRP A 74 6.48 6.05 5.54
N LEU A 75 6.64 7.35 5.80
CA LEU A 75 7.76 8.16 5.31
C LEU A 75 9.06 7.97 6.11
N LYS A 76 9.09 7.09 7.12
CA LYS A 76 10.22 6.99 8.04
C LYS A 76 11.52 6.49 7.38
N TYR A 77 11.40 5.69 6.32
CA TYR A 77 12.51 5.00 5.65
C TYR A 77 12.59 5.33 4.15
N GLU A 78 11.94 6.41 3.73
CA GLU A 78 12.15 7.01 2.41
C GLU A 78 13.49 7.75 2.38
#